data_AF-A0AAN8WA65-F1
#
_entry.id   AF-A0AAN8WA65-F1
#
_cell.length_a   1.000
_cell.length_b   1.000
_cell.length_c   1.000
_cell.angle_alpha   90.00
_cell.angle_beta   90.00
_cell.angle_gamma   90.00
#
_symmetry.space_group_name_H-M   'P 1'
#
loop_
_entity.id
_entity.type
_entity.pdbx_description
1 polymer ?
#
loop_
_entity_poly.entity_id
_entity_poly.type
_entity_poly.pdbx_seq_one_letter_code
_entity_poly.pdbx_strand_id
1 'polypeptide(L)'
;MFSPDFVSFLYYKYLSLQEIERRIDLREECIFTIDPSTARDLDDAVSCHPLPSGNFRVGVHIADVTYFLKEETILDKIASDRSTSVYLVQKVIPMLPRVLCENLCSLNPGEDRLAFSVIWELDPFGKVIGEFFGRTVIRSCVKLSYDHAQSMIENPKKDWSLHEFPSIIGNFTLRNISSVVYNLHSIAKHLRKKRFDDGALRLDQVKIAFNLDNESGMPNGFYEYIIKDSNRLIEEFMLLANMAVAHKIYEGYPNLAILRRHPSPLERPMEQLKNLLNGMEVHLDITCAGALQKSLQYYIGDDKHSVCRLQVITALCSKPMQNAKYFCAGAVKPDESFCHYALNVPLYTHFTSPIRRYADVLVHRMLAAVIDPVRYQPTVRGQLQLQKITDRCNDRKQTSKIVQELSCELYLALFIKQINEMDEEAMVTMVLDRSFDVLLLKMGVIKRVYIEKLPLESFELKKQEGRKYLYLYWKSERNIPNCTQRISLFTLVSVTLKPVEGNSLKFSAVLRRPS
;
A
#
# COMPACT_ATOMS: atom_id res chain seq x y z
N MET A 1 12.84 22.77 -4.54
CA MET A 1 11.89 22.97 -5.66
C MET A 1 12.62 22.71 -6.96
N PHE A 2 11.92 22.28 -8.02
CA PHE A 2 12.52 22.30 -9.36
C PHE A 2 12.75 23.76 -9.76
N SER A 3 13.86 24.11 -10.40
CA SER A 3 14.09 25.50 -10.82
C SER A 3 13.08 25.91 -11.90
N PRO A 4 12.59 27.17 -11.91
CA PRO A 4 11.63 27.65 -12.92
C PRO A 4 12.13 27.47 -14.37
N ASP A 5 13.42 27.71 -14.60
CA ASP A 5 14.09 27.52 -15.90
C ASP A 5 14.07 26.05 -16.37
N PHE A 6 13.80 25.11 -15.47
CA PHE A 6 13.70 23.69 -15.79
C PHE A 6 12.33 23.29 -16.33
N VAL A 7 11.28 24.03 -15.93
CA VAL A 7 9.90 23.75 -16.33
C VAL A 7 9.60 24.36 -17.71
N SER A 8 10.29 25.43 -18.10
CA SER A 8 10.18 26.04 -19.43
C SER A 8 10.70 25.15 -20.57
N PHE A 9 11.52 24.13 -20.29
CA PHE A 9 11.90 23.13 -21.31
C PHE A 9 10.83 22.06 -21.55
N LEU A 10 9.79 21.97 -20.70
CA LEU A 10 8.73 20.96 -20.78
C LEU A 10 7.52 21.41 -21.63
N TYR A 11 7.71 22.28 -22.62
CA TYR A 11 6.65 22.74 -23.56
C TYR A 11 6.18 21.64 -24.54
N TYR A 12 5.99 20.41 -24.06
CA TYR A 12 5.25 19.35 -24.74
C TYR A 12 3.76 19.51 -24.40
N LYS A 13 3.14 20.60 -24.86
CA LYS A 13 1.71 20.84 -24.60
C LYS A 13 0.81 19.94 -25.46
N TYR A 14 1.35 19.37 -26.54
CA TYR A 14 0.62 18.52 -27.47
C TYR A 14 1.40 17.23 -27.75
N LEU A 15 0.69 16.10 -27.73
CA LEU A 15 1.22 14.81 -28.19
C LEU A 15 1.49 14.90 -29.69
N SER A 16 2.67 14.44 -30.14
CA SER A 16 2.96 14.44 -31.58
C SER A 16 2.07 13.43 -32.30
N LEU A 17 1.47 13.83 -33.42
CA LEU A 17 0.64 12.95 -34.25
C LEU A 17 1.41 11.68 -34.66
N GLN A 18 2.69 11.84 -34.99
CA GLN A 18 3.59 10.72 -35.31
C GLN A 18 3.75 9.71 -34.17
N GLU A 19 3.69 10.14 -32.90
CA GLU A 19 3.76 9.21 -31.78
C GLU A 19 2.42 8.50 -31.56
N ILE A 20 1.31 9.19 -31.78
CA ILE A 20 -0.05 8.60 -31.69
C ILE A 20 -0.21 7.49 -32.74
N GLU A 21 0.15 7.77 -34.00
CA GLU A 21 0.05 6.81 -35.12
C GLU A 21 0.90 5.54 -34.93
N ARG A 22 1.94 5.61 -34.09
CA ARG A 22 2.86 4.48 -33.82
C ARG A 22 2.37 3.54 -32.73
N ARG A 23 1.33 3.93 -32.00
CA ARG A 23 0.81 3.23 -30.82
C ARG A 23 -0.51 2.58 -31.16
N ILE A 24 -0.85 1.55 -30.39
CA ILE A 24 -2.17 0.94 -30.50
C ILE A 24 -3.19 1.92 -29.94
N ASP A 25 -4.15 2.29 -30.78
CA ASP A 25 -5.21 3.22 -30.42
C ASP A 25 -6.33 2.48 -29.68
N LEU A 26 -6.55 2.87 -28.43
CA LEU A 26 -7.61 2.36 -27.55
C LEU A 26 -8.50 3.50 -27.05
N ARG A 27 -8.49 4.66 -27.72
CA ARG A 27 -9.23 5.85 -27.27
C ARG A 27 -10.75 5.68 -27.29
N GLU A 28 -11.25 4.77 -28.12
CA GLU A 28 -12.67 4.45 -28.23
C GLU A 28 -13.11 3.31 -27.28
N GLU A 29 -12.19 2.76 -26.49
CA GLU A 29 -12.50 1.71 -25.52
C GLU A 29 -12.98 2.29 -24.18
N CYS A 30 -13.80 1.52 -23.45
CA CYS A 30 -14.31 1.92 -22.13
C CYS A 30 -13.22 1.77 -21.06
N ILE A 31 -12.28 2.72 -21.03
CA ILE A 31 -11.16 2.78 -20.09
C ILE A 31 -11.45 3.83 -19.01
N PHE A 32 -11.16 3.53 -17.74
CA PHE A 32 -11.31 4.48 -16.63
C PHE A 32 -10.28 4.23 -15.54
N THR A 33 -10.14 5.18 -14.62
CA THR A 33 -9.28 5.03 -13.42
C THR A 33 -10.14 4.82 -12.17
N ILE A 34 -9.60 4.14 -11.14
CA ILE A 34 -10.22 3.99 -9.81
C ILE A 34 -9.18 4.31 -8.75
N ASP A 35 -9.33 5.45 -8.09
CA ASP A 35 -8.32 6.03 -7.21
C ASP A 35 -8.93 6.59 -5.91
N PRO A 36 -8.13 7.02 -4.93
CA PRO A 36 -8.63 7.92 -3.89
C PRO A 36 -9.26 9.18 -4.51
N SER A 37 -10.34 9.71 -3.90
CA SER A 37 -11.01 10.93 -4.38
C SER A 37 -10.04 12.11 -4.54
N THR A 38 -9.06 12.21 -3.63
CA THR A 38 -8.02 13.25 -3.58
C THR A 38 -6.84 13.02 -4.54
N ALA A 39 -6.79 11.90 -5.28
CA ALA A 39 -5.68 11.59 -6.18
C ALA A 39 -5.56 12.61 -7.33
N ARG A 40 -4.32 12.97 -7.67
CA ARG A 40 -3.99 13.90 -8.76
C ARG A 40 -3.04 13.31 -9.79
N ASP A 41 -2.28 12.31 -9.39
CA ASP A 41 -1.28 11.56 -10.17
C ASP A 41 -1.83 10.16 -10.47
N LEU A 42 -2.66 10.05 -11.50
CA LEU A 42 -3.33 8.79 -11.88
C LEU A 42 -2.37 7.96 -12.73
N ASP A 43 -1.73 6.96 -12.12
CA ASP A 43 -0.74 6.09 -12.75
C ASP A 43 -1.38 5.00 -13.63
N ASP A 44 -2.55 4.49 -13.22
CA ASP A 44 -3.18 3.31 -13.79
C ASP A 44 -4.63 3.53 -14.22
N ALA A 45 -5.00 2.90 -15.33
CA ALA A 45 -6.37 2.79 -15.82
C ALA A 45 -6.66 1.34 -16.18
N VAL A 46 -7.94 0.96 -16.15
CA VAL A 46 -8.39 -0.41 -16.39
C VAL A 46 -9.51 -0.46 -17.45
N SER A 47 -9.57 -1.58 -18.16
CA SER A 47 -10.67 -1.92 -19.07
C SER A 47 -11.01 -3.41 -18.98
N CYS A 48 -12.24 -3.78 -19.33
CA CYS A 48 -12.67 -5.17 -19.41
C CYS A 48 -13.79 -5.32 -20.45
N HIS A 49 -13.55 -6.17 -21.45
CA HIS A 49 -14.47 -6.43 -22.54
C HIS A 49 -14.77 -7.93 -22.63
N PRO A 50 -16.04 -8.35 -22.54
CA PRO A 50 -16.43 -9.74 -22.82
C PRO A 50 -16.11 -10.12 -24.26
N LEU A 51 -15.62 -11.34 -24.48
CA LEU A 51 -15.32 -11.90 -25.78
C LEU A 51 -16.37 -12.95 -26.19
N PRO A 52 -16.57 -13.21 -27.50
CA PRO A 52 -17.50 -14.25 -27.98
C PRO A 52 -17.23 -15.66 -27.43
N SER A 53 -15.99 -15.93 -27.01
CA SER A 53 -15.59 -17.19 -26.37
C SER A 53 -16.14 -17.37 -24.95
N GLY A 54 -16.69 -16.32 -24.33
CA GLY A 54 -17.02 -16.30 -22.91
C GLY A 54 -15.87 -15.85 -22.01
N ASN A 55 -14.68 -15.63 -22.57
CA ASN A 55 -13.54 -15.02 -21.88
C ASN A 55 -13.67 -13.48 -21.84
N PHE A 56 -12.72 -12.82 -21.19
CA PHE A 56 -12.64 -11.38 -21.07
C PHE A 56 -11.30 -10.88 -21.60
N ARG A 57 -11.32 -9.82 -22.40
CA ARG A 57 -10.13 -9.00 -22.67
C ARG A 57 -10.01 -7.96 -21.56
N VAL A 58 -9.01 -8.11 -20.70
CA VAL A 58 -8.74 -7.18 -19.59
C VAL A 58 -7.47 -6.39 -19.88
N GLY A 59 -7.54 -5.06 -19.74
CA GLY A 59 -6.41 -4.16 -19.92
C GLY A 59 -6.03 -3.46 -18.62
N VAL A 60 -4.73 -3.42 -18.33
CA VAL A 60 -4.12 -2.50 -17.37
C VAL A 60 -3.24 -1.53 -18.16
N HIS A 61 -3.58 -0.25 -18.12
CA HIS A 61 -2.96 0.81 -18.90
C HIS A 61 -2.21 1.74 -17.96
N ILE A 62 -0.87 1.76 -18.03
CA ILE A 62 -0.03 2.53 -17.11
C ILE A 62 0.50 3.77 -17.81
N ALA A 63 0.52 4.93 -17.14
CA ALA A 63 1.08 6.17 -17.67
C ALA A 63 2.48 5.97 -18.28
N ASP A 64 2.69 6.35 -19.55
CA ASP A 64 3.99 6.21 -20.21
C ASP A 64 4.93 7.38 -19.88
N VAL A 65 5.40 7.39 -18.64
CA VAL A 65 6.35 8.40 -18.14
C VAL A 65 7.66 8.38 -18.92
N THR A 66 8.07 7.22 -19.46
CA THR A 66 9.34 7.10 -20.20
C THR A 66 9.33 7.83 -21.54
N TYR A 67 8.16 8.15 -22.07
CA TYR A 67 8.05 9.05 -23.20
C TYR A 67 8.58 10.46 -22.85
N PHE A 68 8.19 11.00 -21.69
CA PHE A 68 8.59 12.34 -21.26
C PHE A 68 9.93 12.37 -20.51
N LEU A 69 10.26 11.29 -19.79
CA LEU A 69 11.44 11.17 -18.95
C LEU A 69 12.56 10.39 -19.67
N LYS A 70 13.30 11.09 -20.54
CA LYS A 70 14.41 10.49 -21.28
C LYS A 70 15.59 10.19 -20.37
N GLU A 71 16.19 9.01 -20.56
CA GLU A 71 17.33 8.54 -19.78
C GLU A 71 18.52 9.50 -19.87
N GLU A 72 19.31 9.59 -18.80
CA GLU A 72 20.53 10.41 -18.68
C GLU A 72 20.34 11.93 -18.71
N THR A 73 19.12 12.41 -18.97
CA THR A 73 18.77 13.83 -18.80
C THR A 73 18.91 14.29 -17.34
N ILE A 74 19.01 15.59 -17.13
CA ILE A 74 19.03 16.18 -15.78
C ILE A 74 17.77 15.78 -15.01
N LEU A 75 16.61 15.70 -15.69
CA LEU A 75 15.35 15.34 -15.05
C LEU A 75 15.37 13.88 -14.59
N ASP A 76 15.93 12.98 -15.40
CA ASP A 76 16.12 11.57 -15.05
C ASP A 76 17.05 11.41 -13.83
N LYS A 77 18.13 12.20 -13.76
CA LYS A 77 19.03 12.21 -12.59
C LYS A 77 18.29 12.65 -11.32
N ILE A 78 17.52 13.74 -11.38
CA ILE A 78 16.72 14.20 -10.24
C ILE A 78 15.65 13.17 -9.83
N ALA A 79 14.96 12.56 -10.81
CA ALA A 79 13.98 11.52 -10.57
C ALA A 79 14.62 10.29 -9.90
N SER A 80 15.80 9.89 -10.38
CA SER A 80 16.62 8.83 -9.79
C SER A 80 17.02 9.14 -8.35
N ASP A 81 17.47 10.37 -8.07
CA ASP A 81 17.91 10.80 -6.75
C ASP A 81 16.78 10.88 -5.71
N ARG A 82 15.59 11.29 -6.15
CA ARG A 82 14.36 11.26 -5.33
C ARG A 82 13.82 9.84 -5.15
N SER A 83 13.90 9.03 -6.21
CA SER A 83 13.44 7.64 -6.35
C SER A 83 11.94 7.37 -6.11
N THR A 84 11.27 8.11 -5.24
CA THR A 84 9.84 7.93 -4.91
C THR A 84 9.21 9.26 -4.49
N SER A 85 7.93 9.44 -4.77
CA SER A 85 7.13 10.50 -4.12
C SER A 85 6.96 10.21 -2.62
N VAL A 86 6.76 11.25 -1.81
CA VAL A 86 6.50 11.16 -0.36
C VAL A 86 5.13 11.77 -0.05
N TYR A 87 4.23 10.97 0.53
CA TYR A 87 2.83 11.36 0.80
C TYR A 87 2.67 11.74 2.28
N LEU A 88 2.76 13.03 2.59
CA LEU A 88 2.47 13.55 3.92
C LEU A 88 0.96 13.72 4.08
N VAL A 89 0.50 13.89 5.32
CA VAL A 89 -0.93 14.08 5.64
C VAL A 89 -1.53 15.26 4.87
N GLN A 90 -0.80 16.37 4.79
CA GLN A 90 -1.28 17.62 4.20
C GLN A 90 -0.79 17.89 2.77
N LYS A 91 0.24 17.17 2.30
CA LYS A 91 0.83 17.43 0.98
C LYS A 91 1.64 16.25 0.45
N VAL A 92 1.85 16.26 -0.87
CA VAL A 92 2.76 15.33 -1.54
C VAL A 92 4.05 16.05 -1.95
N ILE A 93 5.19 15.42 -1.71
CA ILE A 93 6.49 15.79 -2.28
C ILE A 93 6.70 14.90 -3.52
N PRO A 94 6.50 15.42 -4.74
CA PRO A 94 6.46 14.58 -5.93
C PRO A 94 7.87 14.18 -6.39
N MET A 95 7.99 12.99 -6.99
CA MET A 95 9.23 12.55 -7.66
C MET A 95 9.54 13.40 -8.90
N LEU A 96 8.51 13.70 -9.71
CA LEU A 96 8.61 14.49 -10.94
C LEU A 96 8.01 15.90 -10.74
N PRO A 97 8.25 16.85 -11.65
CA PRO A 97 7.55 18.14 -11.68
C PRO A 97 6.04 17.95 -11.77
N ARG A 98 5.27 18.83 -11.12
CA ARG A 98 3.80 18.75 -11.10
C ARG A 98 3.16 18.76 -12.50
N VAL A 99 3.75 19.49 -13.46
CA VAL A 99 3.33 19.47 -14.87
C VAL A 99 3.36 18.06 -15.46
N LEU A 100 4.34 17.24 -15.10
CA LEU A 100 4.38 15.84 -15.53
C LEU A 100 3.43 14.99 -14.68
N CYS A 101 3.50 15.11 -13.35
CA CYS A 101 2.73 14.26 -12.44
C CYS A 101 1.21 14.42 -12.57
N GLU A 102 0.72 15.66 -12.58
CA GLU A 102 -0.70 15.99 -12.40
C GLU A 102 -1.39 16.28 -13.74
N ASN A 103 -0.62 16.45 -14.82
CA ASN A 103 -1.14 16.82 -16.13
C ASN A 103 -0.68 15.86 -17.24
N LEU A 104 0.56 15.97 -17.72
CA LEU A 104 0.99 15.29 -18.95
C LEU A 104 1.02 13.76 -18.86
N CYS A 105 1.47 13.21 -17.72
CA CYS A 105 1.52 11.76 -17.52
C CYS A 105 0.23 11.21 -16.89
N SER A 106 -0.41 11.98 -16.01
CA SER A 106 -1.63 11.54 -15.32
C SER A 106 -2.70 11.14 -16.32
N LEU A 107 -3.34 9.99 -16.10
CA LEU A 107 -4.41 9.44 -16.95
C LEU A 107 -5.76 10.16 -16.72
N ASN A 108 -5.73 11.49 -16.79
CA ASN A 108 -6.89 12.37 -16.56
C ASN A 108 -8.02 12.05 -17.57
N PRO A 109 -9.30 12.13 -17.12
CA PRO A 109 -10.43 11.79 -17.97
C PRO A 109 -10.61 12.80 -19.11
N GLY A 110 -11.00 12.31 -20.29
CA GLY A 110 -11.36 13.11 -21.47
C GLY A 110 -10.19 13.59 -22.31
N GLU A 111 -8.96 13.29 -21.90
CA GLU A 111 -7.77 13.70 -22.62
C GLU A 111 -7.05 12.48 -23.21
N ASP A 112 -6.46 12.66 -24.39
CA ASP A 112 -5.59 11.65 -24.99
C ASP A 112 -4.33 11.51 -24.14
N ARG A 113 -4.01 10.26 -23.77
CA ARG A 113 -2.87 9.93 -22.91
C ARG A 113 -2.08 8.76 -23.46
N LEU A 114 -0.76 8.92 -23.41
CA LEU A 114 0.18 7.85 -23.74
C LEU A 114 0.26 6.88 -22.57
N ALA A 115 0.05 5.60 -22.87
CA ALA A 115 0.14 4.55 -21.88
C ALA A 115 1.06 3.40 -22.36
N PHE A 116 1.53 2.62 -21.40
CA PHE A 116 2.15 1.33 -21.58
C PHE A 116 1.20 0.28 -20.99
N SER A 117 0.59 -0.49 -21.87
CA SER A 117 -0.48 -1.42 -21.52
C SER A 117 -0.01 -2.85 -21.43
N VAL A 118 -0.58 -3.56 -20.47
CA VAL A 118 -0.61 -5.02 -20.42
C VAL A 118 -2.06 -5.46 -20.63
N ILE A 119 -2.29 -6.29 -21.63
CA ILE A 119 -3.62 -6.74 -22.03
C ILE A 119 -3.63 -8.26 -22.00
N TRP A 120 -4.62 -8.84 -21.34
CA TRP A 120 -4.81 -10.29 -21.28
C TRP A 120 -6.12 -10.71 -21.89
N GLU A 121 -6.14 -11.92 -22.43
CA GLU A 121 -7.36 -12.73 -22.46
C GLU A 121 -7.40 -13.57 -21.18
N LEU A 122 -8.41 -13.32 -20.34
CA LEU A 122 -8.65 -14.04 -19.10
C LEU A 122 -9.93 -14.86 -19.20
N ASP A 123 -9.91 -16.09 -18.70
CA ASP A 123 -11.15 -16.80 -18.43
C ASP A 123 -11.93 -16.14 -17.26
N PRO A 124 -13.21 -16.49 -17.04
CA PRO A 124 -14.00 -15.92 -15.93
C PRO A 124 -13.42 -16.16 -14.52
N PHE A 125 -12.46 -17.09 -14.37
CA PHE A 125 -11.79 -17.42 -13.12
C PHE A 125 -10.42 -16.74 -12.98
N GLY A 126 -10.04 -15.88 -13.93
CA GLY A 126 -8.78 -15.13 -13.92
C GLY A 126 -7.56 -15.92 -14.40
N LYS A 127 -7.75 -17.06 -15.08
CA LYS A 127 -6.64 -17.76 -15.75
C LYS A 127 -6.23 -16.98 -16.99
N VAL A 128 -4.94 -16.70 -17.12
CA VAL A 128 -4.37 -16.09 -18.33
C VAL A 128 -4.37 -17.11 -19.47
N ILE A 129 -5.05 -16.78 -20.56
CA ILE A 129 -5.09 -17.55 -21.81
C ILE A 129 -4.10 -16.98 -22.82
N GLY A 130 -4.00 -15.65 -22.88
CA GLY A 130 -3.04 -14.93 -23.71
C GLY A 130 -2.66 -13.61 -23.07
N GLU A 131 -1.48 -13.11 -23.42
CA GLU A 131 -0.95 -11.85 -22.92
C GLU A 131 -0.32 -11.02 -24.04
N PHE A 132 -0.46 -9.71 -23.92
CA PHE A 132 0.08 -8.73 -24.84
C PHE A 132 0.65 -7.54 -24.05
N PHE A 133 1.82 -7.06 -24.48
CA PHE A 133 2.47 -5.87 -23.94
C PHE A 133 2.67 -4.88 -25.08
N GLY A 134 2.32 -3.61 -24.86
CA GLY A 134 2.50 -2.62 -25.90
C GLY A 134 2.27 -1.19 -25.45
N ARG A 135 2.88 -0.25 -26.17
CA ARG A 135 2.58 1.18 -26.02
C ARG A 135 1.28 1.51 -26.73
N THR A 136 0.40 2.21 -26.03
CA THR A 136 -0.96 2.53 -26.45
C THR A 136 -1.24 4.02 -26.30
N VAL A 137 -2.30 4.49 -26.96
CA VAL A 137 -2.97 5.76 -26.65
C VAL A 137 -4.35 5.45 -26.12
N ILE A 138 -4.71 6.04 -24.99
CA ILE A 138 -6.01 5.85 -24.33
C ILE A 138 -6.69 7.20 -24.12
N ARG A 139 -8.00 7.17 -23.88
CA ARG A 139 -8.76 8.31 -23.39
C ARG A 139 -9.67 7.84 -22.27
N SER A 140 -9.29 8.13 -21.03
CA SER A 140 -10.08 7.71 -19.86
C SER A 140 -11.46 8.37 -19.92
N CYS A 141 -12.53 7.60 -19.84
CA CYS A 141 -13.90 8.12 -19.91
C CYS A 141 -14.36 8.75 -18.59
N VAL A 142 -13.78 8.35 -17.45
CA VAL A 142 -14.12 8.87 -16.13
C VAL A 142 -13.01 8.57 -15.10
N LYS A 143 -12.84 9.46 -14.11
CA LYS A 143 -12.06 9.20 -12.89
C LYS A 143 -13.00 8.73 -11.79
N LEU A 144 -13.03 7.44 -11.46
CA LEU A 144 -13.82 6.93 -10.35
C LEU A 144 -13.04 7.04 -9.03
N SER A 145 -13.77 7.23 -7.93
CA SER A 145 -13.22 7.02 -6.60
C SER A 145 -13.41 5.56 -6.18
N TYR A 146 -12.67 5.09 -5.18
CA TYR A 146 -12.95 3.78 -4.57
C TYR A 146 -14.39 3.65 -4.05
N ASP A 147 -15.00 4.74 -3.57
CA ASP A 147 -16.38 4.72 -3.11
C ASP A 147 -17.37 4.62 -4.28
N HIS A 148 -17.11 5.30 -5.40
CA HIS A 148 -17.93 5.15 -6.62
C HIS A 148 -17.89 3.70 -7.12
N ALA A 149 -16.69 3.12 -7.24
CA ALA A 149 -16.53 1.74 -7.69
C ALA A 149 -17.14 0.73 -6.69
N GLN A 150 -17.00 0.98 -5.38
CA GLN A 150 -17.64 0.15 -4.36
C GLN A 150 -19.17 0.18 -4.48
N SER A 151 -19.73 1.37 -4.69
CA SER A 151 -21.17 1.56 -4.88
C SER A 151 -21.70 0.74 -6.07
N MET A 152 -20.96 0.72 -7.19
CA MET A 152 -21.26 -0.11 -8.37
C MET A 152 -21.19 -1.62 -8.07
N ILE A 153 -20.21 -2.06 -7.27
CA ILE A 153 -20.06 -3.47 -6.85
C ILE A 153 -21.24 -3.91 -5.97
N GLU A 154 -21.64 -3.08 -5.01
CA GLU A 154 -22.70 -3.41 -4.05
C GLU A 154 -24.10 -3.33 -4.66
N ASN A 155 -24.29 -2.49 -5.70
CA ASN A 155 -25.61 -2.24 -6.29
C ASN A 155 -25.58 -2.41 -7.84
N PRO A 156 -25.28 -3.61 -8.37
CA PRO A 156 -25.05 -3.82 -9.80
C PRO A 156 -26.30 -3.62 -10.67
N LYS A 157 -27.50 -3.66 -10.08
CA LYS A 157 -28.79 -3.49 -10.77
C LYS A 157 -29.44 -2.13 -10.54
N LYS A 158 -28.82 -1.25 -9.75
CA LYS A 158 -29.37 0.07 -9.47
C LYS A 158 -29.34 0.93 -10.75
N ASP A 159 -30.41 1.69 -10.95
CA ASP A 159 -30.42 2.76 -11.94
C ASP A 159 -29.87 4.02 -11.27
N TRP A 160 -28.69 4.44 -11.72
CA TRP A 160 -27.90 5.49 -11.06
C TRP A 160 -28.21 6.85 -11.66
N SER A 161 -28.39 7.87 -10.81
CA SER A 161 -28.44 9.24 -11.29
C SER A 161 -27.04 9.71 -11.71
N LEU A 162 -26.95 10.49 -12.79
CA LEU A 162 -25.68 11.09 -13.23
C LEU A 162 -25.07 12.03 -12.19
N HIS A 163 -25.89 12.58 -11.28
CA HIS A 163 -25.41 13.44 -10.19
C HIS A 163 -24.63 12.69 -9.09
N GLU A 164 -24.75 11.36 -9.03
CA GLU A 164 -24.04 10.53 -8.04
C GLU A 164 -22.59 10.24 -8.44
N PHE A 165 -22.20 10.53 -9.68
CA PHE A 165 -20.91 10.17 -10.25
C PHE A 165 -20.22 11.37 -10.93
N PRO A 166 -18.90 11.31 -11.11
CA PRO A 166 -18.16 12.30 -11.90
C PRO A 166 -18.62 12.28 -13.36
N SER A 167 -18.39 13.39 -14.06
CA SER A 167 -18.71 13.53 -15.48
C SER A 167 -18.08 12.41 -16.31
N ILE A 168 -18.91 11.72 -17.09
CA ILE A 168 -18.48 10.70 -18.05
C ILE A 168 -18.27 11.37 -19.41
N ILE A 169 -17.19 10.98 -20.07
CA ILE A 169 -16.75 11.54 -21.34
C ILE A 169 -16.80 10.45 -22.41
N GLY A 170 -17.22 10.82 -23.63
CA GLY A 170 -17.43 9.90 -24.73
C GLY A 170 -18.81 9.23 -24.70
N ASN A 171 -18.98 8.20 -25.51
CA ASN A 171 -20.28 7.54 -25.74
C ASN A 171 -20.52 6.36 -24.78
N PHE A 172 -20.19 6.55 -23.49
CA PHE A 172 -20.35 5.53 -22.45
C PHE A 172 -21.44 5.93 -21.45
N THR A 173 -22.24 4.94 -21.03
CA THR A 173 -23.24 5.14 -19.97
C THR A 173 -22.72 4.65 -18.62
N LEU A 174 -23.30 5.13 -17.52
CA LEU A 174 -23.04 4.59 -16.18
C LEU A 174 -23.26 3.08 -16.12
N ARG A 175 -24.23 2.56 -16.87
CA ARG A 175 -24.51 1.12 -16.96
C ARG A 175 -23.38 0.36 -17.64
N ASN A 176 -22.79 0.93 -18.70
CA ASN A 176 -21.62 0.33 -19.35
C ASN A 176 -20.45 0.25 -18.36
N ILE A 177 -20.10 1.37 -17.72
CA ILE A 177 -18.98 1.44 -16.77
C ILE A 177 -19.22 0.51 -15.57
N SER A 178 -20.42 0.51 -14.99
CA SER A 178 -20.79 -0.39 -13.89
C SER A 178 -20.64 -1.86 -14.26
N SER A 179 -21.05 -2.26 -15.47
CA SER A 179 -20.84 -3.63 -15.96
C SER A 179 -19.36 -3.99 -16.06
N VAL A 180 -18.51 -3.07 -16.51
CA VAL A 180 -17.05 -3.27 -16.58
C VAL A 180 -16.46 -3.43 -15.17
N VAL A 181 -16.83 -2.56 -14.23
CA VAL A 181 -16.42 -2.65 -12.82
C VAL A 181 -16.84 -3.97 -12.19
N TYR A 182 -18.07 -4.42 -12.44
CA TYR A 182 -18.58 -5.69 -11.92
C TYR A 182 -17.80 -6.90 -12.47
N ASN A 183 -17.52 -6.92 -13.78
CA ASN A 183 -16.72 -7.99 -14.39
C ASN A 183 -15.30 -8.03 -13.82
N LEU A 184 -14.65 -6.87 -13.71
CA LEU A 184 -13.34 -6.73 -13.07
C LEU A 184 -13.36 -7.23 -11.61
N HIS A 185 -14.39 -6.85 -10.84
CA HIS A 185 -14.55 -7.32 -9.45
C HIS A 185 -14.68 -8.85 -9.38
N SER A 186 -15.52 -9.44 -10.24
CA SER A 186 -15.74 -10.90 -10.28
C SER A 186 -14.42 -11.64 -10.54
N ILE A 187 -13.66 -11.21 -11.55
CA ILE A 187 -12.36 -11.80 -11.88
C ILE A 187 -11.36 -11.59 -10.75
N ALA A 188 -11.27 -10.38 -10.18
CA ALA A 188 -10.37 -10.06 -9.08
C ALA A 188 -10.65 -10.92 -7.83
N LYS A 189 -11.92 -11.24 -7.54
CA LYS A 189 -12.27 -12.15 -6.44
C LYS A 189 -11.66 -13.54 -6.62
N HIS A 190 -11.67 -14.07 -7.86
CA HIS A 190 -11.06 -15.35 -8.18
C HIS A 190 -9.53 -15.30 -8.15
N LEU A 191 -8.92 -14.26 -8.74
CA LEU A 191 -7.47 -14.02 -8.67
C LEU A 191 -6.98 -13.96 -7.22
N ARG A 192 -7.70 -13.21 -6.38
CA ARG A 192 -7.40 -13.08 -4.96
C ARG A 192 -7.48 -14.42 -4.24
N LYS A 193 -8.59 -15.15 -4.42
CA LYS A 193 -8.78 -16.45 -3.78
C LYS A 193 -7.63 -17.39 -4.16
N LYS A 194 -7.32 -17.49 -5.45
CA LYS A 194 -6.22 -18.30 -5.96
C LYS A 194 -4.88 -17.90 -5.33
N ARG A 195 -4.58 -16.59 -5.25
CA ARG A 195 -3.34 -16.09 -4.63
C ARG A 195 -3.15 -16.51 -3.17
N PHE A 196 -4.22 -16.55 -2.38
CA PHE A 196 -4.16 -17.03 -1.00
C PHE A 196 -4.15 -18.56 -0.91
N ASP A 197 -4.87 -19.26 -1.80
CA ASP A 197 -4.81 -20.73 -1.91
C ASP A 197 -3.39 -21.18 -2.30
N ASP A 198 -2.69 -20.39 -3.13
CA ASP A 198 -1.29 -20.54 -3.54
C ASP A 198 -0.29 -20.09 -2.45
N GLY A 199 -0.75 -19.65 -1.27
CA GLY A 199 0.10 -19.42 -0.10
C GLY A 199 0.59 -17.99 0.13
N ALA A 200 -0.09 -16.97 -0.40
CA ALA A 200 0.19 -15.59 -0.04
C ALA A 200 -0.14 -15.26 1.43
N LEU A 201 0.54 -14.25 1.97
CA LEU A 201 0.42 -13.74 3.33
C LEU A 201 0.05 -12.25 3.31
N ARG A 202 -0.90 -11.86 4.17
CA ARG A 202 -1.32 -10.47 4.36
C ARG A 202 -1.21 -10.09 5.84
N LEU A 203 -0.36 -9.12 6.14
CA LEU A 203 -0.14 -8.58 7.49
C LEU A 203 -0.50 -7.10 7.52
N ASP A 204 -1.78 -6.81 7.33
CA ASP A 204 -2.26 -5.44 7.30
C ASP A 204 -2.35 -4.84 8.70
N GLN A 205 -1.89 -3.60 8.82
CA GLN A 205 -2.02 -2.80 10.03
C GLN A 205 -3.09 -1.73 9.82
N VAL A 206 -3.75 -1.36 10.91
CA VAL A 206 -4.70 -0.23 10.93
C VAL A 206 -3.99 1.02 10.43
N LYS A 207 -4.63 1.72 9.50
CA LYS A 207 -4.18 3.02 8.98
C LYS A 207 -5.27 4.03 9.22
N ILE A 208 -4.87 5.25 9.56
CA ILE A 208 -5.78 6.36 9.73
C ILE A 208 -5.58 7.40 8.62
N ALA A 209 -6.64 8.11 8.31
CA ALA A 209 -6.64 9.31 7.48
C ALA A 209 -7.21 10.49 8.27
N PHE A 210 -6.83 11.71 7.90
CA PHE A 210 -7.18 12.92 8.63
C PHE A 210 -8.17 13.77 7.84
N ASN A 211 -9.12 14.37 8.57
CA ASN A 211 -9.93 15.48 8.07
C ASN A 211 -9.23 16.76 8.47
N LEU A 212 -8.72 17.51 7.48
CA LEU A 212 -8.02 18.77 7.72
C LEU A 212 -8.97 19.94 7.50
N ASP A 213 -8.84 20.95 8.35
CA ASP A 213 -9.43 22.26 8.14
C ASP A 213 -8.76 22.95 6.94
N ASN A 214 -9.55 23.43 5.99
CA ASN A 214 -9.04 23.98 4.73
C ASN A 214 -8.30 25.32 4.91
N GLU A 215 -8.64 26.10 5.95
CA GLU A 215 -8.04 27.41 6.19
C GLU A 215 -6.78 27.31 7.07
N SER A 216 -6.90 26.64 8.22
CA SER A 216 -5.81 26.51 9.19
C SER A 216 -4.84 25.36 8.90
N GLY A 217 -5.26 24.36 8.14
CA GLY A 217 -4.48 23.14 7.89
C GLY A 217 -4.37 22.19 9.09
N MET A 218 -5.12 22.46 10.16
CA MET A 218 -5.15 21.66 11.38
C MET A 218 -6.12 20.46 11.27
N PRO A 219 -5.86 19.35 11.97
CA PRO A 219 -6.75 18.19 11.95
C PRO A 219 -8.03 18.44 12.75
N ASN A 220 -9.20 18.38 12.11
CA ASN A 220 -10.50 18.42 12.78
C ASN A 220 -10.94 17.04 13.28
N GLY A 221 -10.30 15.98 12.79
CA GLY A 221 -10.57 14.60 13.17
C GLY A 221 -9.75 13.62 12.35
N PHE A 222 -9.91 12.33 12.64
CA PHE A 222 -9.35 11.24 11.86
C PHE A 222 -10.36 10.10 11.75
N TYR A 223 -10.16 9.24 10.77
CA TYR A 223 -10.97 8.05 10.55
C TYR A 223 -10.08 6.88 10.12
N GLU A 224 -10.55 5.66 10.35
CA GLU A 224 -9.88 4.45 9.88
C GLU A 224 -9.98 4.35 8.36
N TYR A 225 -8.86 4.12 7.69
CA TYR A 225 -8.81 3.86 6.27
C TYR A 225 -9.14 2.38 6.00
N ILE A 226 -10.41 2.12 5.69
CA ILE A 226 -10.93 0.78 5.44
C ILE A 226 -10.66 0.37 3.99
N ILE A 227 -10.00 -0.78 3.81
CA ILE A 227 -9.76 -1.37 2.49
C ILE A 227 -10.99 -2.17 2.06
N LYS A 228 -11.69 -1.67 1.04
CA LYS A 228 -12.92 -2.25 0.48
C LYS A 228 -12.64 -3.15 -0.73
N ASP A 229 -13.68 -3.73 -1.32
CA ASP A 229 -13.53 -4.61 -2.48
C ASP A 229 -13.10 -3.86 -3.74
N SER A 230 -13.46 -2.59 -3.88
CA SER A 230 -12.93 -1.72 -4.94
C SER A 230 -11.41 -1.52 -4.85
N ASN A 231 -10.84 -1.44 -3.65
CA ASN A 231 -9.39 -1.42 -3.47
C ASN A 231 -8.75 -2.75 -3.88
N ARG A 232 -9.36 -3.86 -3.48
CA ARG A 232 -8.88 -5.22 -3.78
C ARG A 232 -8.95 -5.52 -5.28
N LEU A 233 -9.97 -5.01 -5.97
CA LEU A 233 -10.10 -5.10 -7.43
C LEU A 233 -8.84 -4.55 -8.10
N ILE A 234 -8.46 -3.32 -7.80
CA ILE A 234 -7.25 -2.70 -8.37
C ILE A 234 -5.99 -3.44 -7.90
N GLU A 235 -5.91 -3.84 -6.62
CA GLU A 235 -4.77 -4.61 -6.07
C GLU A 235 -4.44 -5.84 -6.93
N GLU A 236 -5.42 -6.68 -7.26
CA GLU A 236 -5.16 -7.93 -7.99
C GLU A 236 -4.70 -7.71 -9.43
N PHE A 237 -5.27 -6.74 -10.15
CA PHE A 237 -4.83 -6.44 -11.52
C PHE A 237 -3.46 -5.76 -11.57
N MET A 238 -3.14 -4.91 -10.59
CA MET A 238 -1.80 -4.35 -10.47
C MET A 238 -0.77 -5.44 -10.13
N LEU A 239 -1.10 -6.39 -9.26
CA LEU A 239 -0.24 -7.55 -8.98
C LEU A 239 -0.02 -8.39 -10.24
N LEU A 240 -1.08 -8.69 -11.00
CA LEU A 240 -1.00 -9.44 -12.25
C LEU A 240 -0.10 -8.73 -13.28
N ALA A 241 -0.27 -7.42 -13.47
CA ALA A 241 0.58 -6.60 -14.32
C ALA A 241 2.06 -6.66 -13.89
N ASN A 242 2.32 -6.45 -12.61
CA ASN A 242 3.67 -6.46 -12.05
C ASN A 242 4.35 -7.82 -12.21
N MET A 243 3.64 -8.94 -12.03
CA MET A 243 4.18 -10.28 -12.24
C MET A 243 4.45 -10.56 -13.72
N ALA A 244 3.49 -10.26 -14.60
CA ALA A 244 3.63 -10.47 -16.05
C ALA A 244 4.85 -9.70 -16.60
N VAL A 245 4.99 -8.43 -16.21
CA VAL A 245 6.15 -7.61 -16.60
C VAL A 245 7.45 -8.12 -15.99
N ALA A 246 7.46 -8.59 -14.73
CA ALA A 246 8.65 -9.18 -14.11
C ALA A 246 9.18 -10.39 -14.90
N HIS A 247 8.27 -11.28 -15.31
CA HIS A 247 8.63 -12.42 -16.17
C HIS A 247 9.16 -11.94 -17.53
N LYS A 248 8.50 -10.96 -18.16
CA LYS A 248 8.87 -10.50 -19.50
C LYS A 248 10.23 -9.82 -19.56
N ILE A 249 10.55 -8.96 -18.60
CA ILE A 249 11.85 -8.27 -18.56
C ILE A 249 12.99 -9.23 -18.18
N TYR A 250 12.71 -10.25 -17.36
CA TYR A 250 13.69 -11.26 -16.99
C TYR A 250 14.00 -12.22 -18.15
N GLU A 251 12.99 -12.61 -18.92
CA GLU A 251 13.16 -13.38 -20.15
C GLU A 251 14.04 -12.64 -21.17
N GLY A 252 13.77 -11.35 -21.40
CA GLY A 252 14.51 -10.56 -22.39
C GLY A 252 15.92 -10.15 -21.96
N TYR A 253 16.11 -9.77 -20.69
CA TYR A 253 17.40 -9.31 -20.15
C TYR A 253 17.69 -9.91 -18.76
N PRO A 254 18.00 -11.21 -18.66
CA PRO A 254 18.12 -11.90 -17.36
C PRO A 254 19.20 -11.32 -16.44
N ASN A 255 20.25 -10.73 -17.00
CA ASN A 255 21.34 -10.11 -16.24
C ASN A 255 21.09 -8.65 -15.85
N LEU A 256 20.11 -7.98 -16.46
CA LEU A 256 19.85 -6.55 -16.21
C LEU A 256 18.48 -6.30 -15.58
N ALA A 257 17.57 -7.29 -15.58
CA ALA A 257 16.21 -7.13 -15.10
C ALA A 257 16.15 -6.50 -13.69
N ILE A 258 15.39 -5.41 -13.59
CA ILE A 258 15.07 -4.79 -12.30
C ILE A 258 13.86 -5.51 -11.70
N LEU A 259 14.10 -6.19 -10.58
CA LEU A 259 13.12 -6.98 -9.87
C LEU A 259 12.99 -6.51 -8.43
N ARG A 260 12.00 -7.06 -7.72
CA ARG A 260 11.72 -6.78 -6.30
C ARG A 260 11.42 -8.08 -5.56
N ARG A 261 12.31 -8.46 -4.65
CA ARG A 261 12.18 -9.67 -3.82
C ARG A 261 11.79 -9.30 -2.40
N HIS A 262 11.29 -10.29 -1.67
CA HIS A 262 10.99 -10.17 -0.25
C HIS A 262 11.58 -11.39 0.46
N PRO A 263 12.70 -11.21 1.18
CA PRO A 263 13.31 -12.29 1.93
C PRO A 263 12.36 -12.86 3.00
N SER A 264 12.59 -14.12 3.39
CA SER A 264 11.89 -14.74 4.52
C SER A 264 12.10 -13.95 5.83
N PRO A 265 11.22 -14.11 6.84
CA PRO A 265 11.38 -13.48 8.13
C PRO A 265 12.70 -13.89 8.80
N LEU A 266 13.18 -13.07 9.74
CA LEU A 266 14.33 -13.43 10.55
C LEU A 266 13.98 -14.64 11.44
N GLU A 267 14.74 -15.73 11.31
CA GLU A 267 14.45 -17.02 11.96
C GLU A 267 14.34 -16.89 13.48
N ARG A 268 15.40 -16.43 14.16
CA ARG A 268 15.42 -16.34 15.63
C ARG A 268 14.29 -15.44 16.19
N PRO A 269 14.06 -14.21 15.68
CA PRO A 269 12.90 -13.42 16.12
C PRO A 269 11.54 -14.08 15.86
N MET A 270 11.39 -14.81 14.75
CA MET A 270 10.15 -15.52 14.44
C MET A 270 9.90 -16.70 15.39
N GLU A 271 10.93 -17.47 15.73
CA GLU A 271 10.85 -18.55 16.72
C GLU A 271 10.54 -18.03 18.13
N GLN A 272 11.19 -16.93 18.53
CA GLN A 272 10.90 -16.27 19.80
C GLN A 272 9.44 -15.79 19.88
N LEU A 273 8.93 -15.21 18.79
CA LEU A 273 7.54 -14.81 18.69
C LEU A 273 6.59 -16.01 18.78
N LYS A 274 6.88 -17.09 18.04
CA LYS A 274 6.09 -18.33 18.10
C LYS A 274 6.02 -18.90 19.52
N ASN A 275 7.15 -18.93 20.23
CA ASN A 275 7.21 -19.43 21.61
C ASN A 275 6.43 -18.53 22.58
N LEU A 276 6.54 -17.20 22.43
CA LEU A 276 5.77 -16.24 23.20
C LEU A 276 4.25 -16.44 23.01
N LEU A 277 3.83 -16.59 21.76
CA LEU A 277 2.41 -16.75 21.40
C LEU A 277 1.85 -18.13 21.78
N ASN A 278 2.65 -19.20 21.64
CA ASN A 278 2.30 -20.52 22.16
C ASN A 278 2.03 -20.46 23.67
N GLY A 279 2.87 -19.70 24.39
CA GLY A 279 2.65 -19.39 25.79
C GLY A 279 1.28 -18.78 26.04
N MET A 280 0.68 -18.05 25.11
CA MET A 280 -0.65 -17.44 25.24
C MET A 280 -1.77 -18.22 24.52
N GLU A 281 -1.58 -19.53 24.28
CA GLU A 281 -2.54 -20.39 23.57
C GLU A 281 -2.84 -19.89 22.13
N VAL A 282 -1.86 -19.21 21.53
CA VAL A 282 -1.86 -18.78 20.14
C VAL A 282 -0.78 -19.58 19.39
N HIS A 283 -1.20 -20.66 18.77
CA HIS A 283 -0.37 -21.51 17.93
C HIS A 283 -0.28 -20.96 16.50
N LEU A 284 0.95 -20.73 16.04
CA LEU A 284 1.26 -20.31 14.68
C LEU A 284 2.16 -21.34 13.99
N ASP A 285 1.78 -21.73 12.78
CA ASP A 285 2.67 -22.40 11.83
C ASP A 285 3.49 -21.34 11.08
N ILE A 286 4.81 -21.40 11.24
CA ILE A 286 5.75 -20.43 10.68
C ILE A 286 6.59 -21.03 9.53
N THR A 287 6.24 -22.23 9.06
CA THR A 287 7.00 -22.97 8.03
C THR A 287 7.09 -22.22 6.70
N CYS A 288 6.01 -21.56 6.29
CA CYS A 288 5.98 -20.70 5.11
C CYS A 288 4.93 -19.59 5.25
N ALA A 289 4.92 -18.65 4.31
CA ALA A 289 3.98 -17.52 4.29
C ALA A 289 2.50 -17.99 4.33
N GLY A 290 2.16 -18.98 3.50
CA GLY A 290 0.79 -19.53 3.44
C GLY A 290 0.37 -20.26 4.71
N ALA A 291 1.28 -20.98 5.37
CA ALA A 291 1.00 -21.66 6.63
C ALA A 291 0.74 -20.64 7.77
N LEU A 292 1.53 -19.55 7.79
CA LEU A 292 1.31 -18.44 8.71
C LEU A 292 -0.03 -17.76 8.45
N GLN A 293 -0.37 -17.49 7.18
CA GLN A 293 -1.66 -16.93 6.81
C GLN A 293 -2.84 -17.79 7.27
N LYS A 294 -2.77 -19.11 7.06
CA LYS A 294 -3.79 -20.06 7.52
C LYS A 294 -3.92 -20.06 9.05
N SER A 295 -2.79 -19.97 9.75
CA SER A 295 -2.78 -19.87 11.21
C SER A 295 -3.48 -18.59 11.70
N LEU A 296 -3.26 -17.45 11.05
CA LEU A 296 -3.92 -16.19 11.39
C LEU A 296 -5.44 -16.25 11.15
N GLN A 297 -5.88 -16.96 10.11
CA GLN A 297 -7.31 -17.13 9.81
C GLN A 297 -8.07 -17.87 10.91
N TYR A 298 -7.41 -18.77 11.66
CA TYR A 298 -8.03 -19.48 12.79
C TYR A 298 -8.42 -18.55 13.94
N TYR A 299 -7.77 -17.38 14.06
CA TYR A 299 -8.05 -16.40 15.12
C TYR A 299 -8.99 -15.28 14.68
N ILE A 300 -9.61 -15.41 13.50
CA ILE A 300 -10.71 -14.53 13.11
C ILE A 300 -11.93 -14.91 13.94
N GLY A 301 -12.50 -13.93 14.66
CA GLY A 301 -13.72 -14.10 15.43
C GLY A 301 -14.56 -12.83 15.39
N ASP A 302 -15.85 -12.98 15.65
CA ASP A 302 -16.83 -11.88 15.56
C ASP A 302 -16.91 -11.04 16.85
N ASP A 303 -16.42 -11.57 17.97
CA ASP A 303 -16.38 -10.83 19.21
C ASP A 303 -15.25 -9.80 19.23
N LYS A 304 -15.47 -8.74 19.99
CA LYS A 304 -14.55 -7.62 20.10
C LYS A 304 -13.14 -8.04 20.53
N HIS A 305 -13.02 -8.98 21.47
CA HIS A 305 -11.70 -9.40 21.97
C HIS A 305 -10.91 -10.12 20.88
N SER A 306 -11.55 -11.04 20.14
CA SER A 306 -10.92 -11.74 19.02
C SER A 306 -10.44 -10.80 17.92
N VAL A 307 -11.25 -9.81 17.52
CA VAL A 307 -10.86 -8.78 16.54
C VAL A 307 -9.62 -8.01 17.02
N CYS A 308 -9.63 -7.53 18.27
CA CYS A 308 -8.51 -6.78 18.84
C CYS A 308 -7.25 -7.64 18.99
N ARG A 309 -7.42 -8.90 19.40
CA ARG A 309 -6.33 -9.88 19.56
C ARG A 309 -5.69 -10.18 18.22
N LEU A 310 -6.46 -10.35 17.15
CA LEU A 310 -5.94 -10.56 15.80
C LEU A 310 -5.13 -9.35 15.30
N GLN A 311 -5.54 -8.12 15.61
CA GLN A 311 -4.75 -6.93 15.29
C GLN A 311 -3.38 -6.96 16.00
N VAL A 312 -3.34 -7.34 17.28
CA VAL A 312 -2.07 -7.47 18.03
C VAL A 312 -1.22 -8.61 17.46
N ILE A 313 -1.80 -9.79 17.20
CA ILE A 313 -1.07 -10.93 16.61
C ILE A 313 -0.45 -10.51 15.27
N THR A 314 -1.24 -9.85 14.41
CA THR A 314 -0.78 -9.36 13.10
C THR A 314 0.38 -8.36 13.26
N ALA A 315 0.24 -7.37 14.15
CA ALA A 315 1.28 -6.38 14.43
C ALA A 315 2.57 -7.02 14.97
N LEU A 316 2.47 -8.05 15.81
CA LEU A 316 3.62 -8.80 16.30
C LEU A 316 4.27 -9.63 15.19
N CYS A 317 3.49 -10.29 14.34
CA CYS A 317 3.99 -11.05 13.19
C CYS A 317 4.71 -10.18 12.15
N SER A 318 4.40 -8.87 12.07
CA SER A 318 5.15 -7.95 11.21
C SER A 318 6.57 -7.65 11.70
N LYS A 319 6.90 -7.84 12.99
CA LYS A 319 8.21 -7.44 13.56
C LYS A 319 9.40 -8.28 13.06
N PRO A 320 9.30 -9.61 12.92
CA PRO A 320 10.37 -10.43 12.34
C PRO A 320 10.52 -10.30 10.82
N MET A 321 9.56 -9.69 10.14
CA MET A 321 9.54 -9.59 8.68
C MET A 321 10.68 -8.68 8.19
N GLN A 322 11.29 -9.07 7.06
CA GLN A 322 12.31 -8.24 6.41
C GLN A 322 11.66 -7.26 5.43
N ASN A 323 12.33 -6.14 5.15
CA ASN A 323 11.86 -5.24 4.10
C ASN A 323 12.05 -5.90 2.72
N ALA A 324 11.03 -5.80 1.86
CA ALA A 324 11.17 -6.12 0.44
C ALA A 324 12.10 -5.12 -0.26
N LYS A 325 12.95 -5.62 -1.16
CA LYS A 325 14.06 -4.87 -1.78
C LYS A 325 14.03 -5.01 -3.30
N TYR A 326 14.25 -3.89 -3.98
CA TYR A 326 14.62 -3.87 -5.39
C TYR A 326 16.04 -4.40 -5.57
N PHE A 327 16.31 -5.02 -6.71
CA PHE A 327 17.61 -5.52 -7.08
C PHE A 327 17.75 -5.63 -8.60
N CYS A 328 19.01 -5.63 -9.08
CA CYS A 328 19.35 -6.00 -10.44
C CYS A 328 19.64 -7.50 -10.49
N ALA A 329 18.96 -8.24 -11.37
CA ALA A 329 19.03 -9.70 -11.39
C ALA A 329 20.45 -10.26 -11.56
N GLY A 330 21.30 -9.65 -12.41
CA GLY A 330 22.68 -10.10 -12.61
C GLY A 330 23.64 -9.77 -11.45
N ALA A 331 23.23 -8.91 -10.51
CA ALA A 331 24.05 -8.54 -9.35
C ALA A 331 23.77 -9.40 -8.10
N VAL A 332 22.78 -10.30 -8.15
CA VAL A 332 22.42 -11.17 -7.04
C VAL A 332 23.30 -12.42 -7.02
N LYS A 333 23.73 -12.82 -5.83
CA LYS A 333 24.54 -14.02 -5.66
C LYS A 333 23.71 -15.30 -5.93
N PRO A 334 24.31 -16.39 -6.40
CA PRO A 334 23.58 -17.62 -6.73
C PRO A 334 22.78 -18.26 -5.59
N ASP A 335 23.18 -18.02 -4.33
CA ASP A 335 22.54 -18.52 -3.12
C ASP A 335 21.33 -17.68 -2.67
N GLU A 336 21.13 -16.49 -3.26
CA GLU A 336 20.07 -15.57 -2.88
C GLU A 336 18.82 -15.75 -3.75
N SER A 337 17.69 -16.01 -3.09
CA SER A 337 16.39 -16.19 -3.76
C SER A 337 15.81 -14.90 -4.33
N PHE A 338 15.17 -15.00 -5.50
CA PHE A 338 14.41 -13.92 -6.14
C PHE A 338 12.97 -13.84 -5.62
N CYS A 339 12.53 -14.86 -4.87
CA CYS A 339 11.15 -15.01 -4.45
C CYS A 339 10.68 -13.84 -3.59
N HIS A 340 9.38 -13.56 -3.69
CA HIS A 340 8.71 -12.62 -2.84
C HIS A 340 7.92 -13.34 -1.73
N TYR A 341 8.52 -13.54 -0.56
CA TYR A 341 7.98 -14.31 0.57
C TYR A 341 6.48 -14.09 0.80
N ALA A 342 6.05 -12.85 1.06
CA ALA A 342 4.63 -12.58 1.38
C ALA A 342 3.67 -12.76 0.20
N LEU A 343 4.13 -12.67 -1.05
CA LEU A 343 3.26 -12.91 -2.22
C LEU A 343 3.31 -14.37 -2.65
N ASN A 344 4.31 -15.11 -2.18
CA ASN A 344 4.66 -16.47 -2.56
C ASN A 344 4.81 -16.67 -4.08
N VAL A 345 5.53 -15.76 -4.74
CA VAL A 345 5.80 -15.80 -6.19
C VAL A 345 7.30 -15.77 -6.49
N PRO A 346 7.75 -16.42 -7.58
CA PRO A 346 9.17 -16.54 -7.91
C PRO A 346 9.77 -15.24 -8.43
N LEU A 347 9.00 -14.47 -9.21
CA LEU A 347 9.42 -13.20 -9.80
C LEU A 347 8.36 -12.14 -9.55
N TYR A 348 8.82 -10.95 -9.17
CA TYR A 348 7.97 -9.79 -8.96
C TYR A 348 8.78 -8.52 -9.23
N THR A 349 8.11 -7.47 -9.70
CA THR A 349 8.70 -6.13 -9.86
C THR A 349 7.65 -5.06 -9.60
N HIS A 350 8.01 -3.79 -9.74
CA HIS A 350 7.05 -2.70 -9.79
C HIS A 350 7.08 -2.04 -11.18
N PHE A 351 5.94 -1.98 -11.82
CA PHE A 351 5.69 -1.43 -13.15
C PHE A 351 4.54 -0.40 -13.14
N THR A 352 3.57 -0.58 -12.25
CA THR A 352 2.27 0.09 -12.30
C THR A 352 2.21 1.49 -11.73
N SER A 353 3.33 2.12 -11.36
CA SER A 353 3.31 3.49 -10.82
C SER A 353 4.54 4.35 -11.15
N PRO A 354 4.85 4.58 -12.44
CA PRO A 354 6.05 5.30 -12.88
C PRO A 354 6.01 6.81 -12.61
N ILE A 355 4.85 7.42 -12.34
CA ILE A 355 4.77 8.85 -11.98
C ILE A 355 5.42 9.10 -10.62
N ARG A 356 5.30 8.13 -9.71
CA ARG A 356 5.70 8.26 -8.30
C ARG A 356 6.79 7.30 -7.84
N ARG A 357 7.28 6.40 -8.71
CA ARG A 357 8.37 5.46 -8.41
C ARG A 357 9.36 5.34 -9.57
N TYR A 358 10.64 5.55 -9.30
CA TYR A 358 11.70 5.48 -10.30
C TYR A 358 12.03 4.04 -10.71
N ALA A 359 11.82 3.06 -9.82
CA ALA A 359 11.98 1.65 -10.16
C ALA A 359 11.09 1.26 -11.35
N ASP A 360 9.84 1.71 -11.35
CA ASP A 360 8.89 1.49 -12.44
C ASP A 360 9.36 2.16 -13.74
N VAL A 361 9.98 3.35 -13.68
CA VAL A 361 10.58 4.00 -14.86
C VAL A 361 11.67 3.11 -15.49
N LEU A 362 12.52 2.49 -14.67
CA LEU A 362 13.55 1.56 -15.17
C LEU A 362 12.91 0.33 -15.82
N VAL A 363 11.88 -0.23 -15.18
CA VAL A 363 11.15 -1.38 -15.68
C VAL A 363 10.43 -1.06 -17.00
N HIS A 364 9.82 0.12 -17.13
CA HIS A 364 9.22 0.60 -18.39
C HIS A 364 10.26 0.69 -19.51
N ARG A 365 11.45 1.23 -19.24
CA ARG A 365 12.54 1.27 -20.24
C ARG A 365 12.99 -0.13 -20.66
N MET A 366 13.10 -1.05 -19.71
CA MET A 366 13.45 -2.44 -20.00
C MET A 366 12.37 -3.13 -20.82
N LEU A 367 11.11 -3.04 -20.40
CA LEU A 367 9.99 -3.66 -21.11
C LEU A 367 9.90 -3.12 -22.54
N ALA A 368 10.09 -1.82 -22.74
CA ALA A 368 10.16 -1.19 -24.05
C ALA A 368 11.23 -1.81 -24.95
N ALA A 369 12.45 -1.98 -24.44
CA ALA A 369 13.55 -2.59 -25.17
C ALA A 369 13.32 -4.09 -25.47
N VAL A 370 12.61 -4.80 -24.59
CA VAL A 370 12.25 -6.22 -24.81
C VAL A 370 11.22 -6.37 -25.93
N ILE A 371 10.17 -5.55 -25.93
CA ILE A 371 9.04 -5.75 -26.85
C ILE A 371 9.21 -5.05 -28.20
N ASP A 372 10.05 -4.02 -28.26
CA ASP A 372 10.34 -3.27 -29.49
C ASP A 372 11.84 -2.90 -29.53
N PRO A 373 12.73 -3.88 -29.73
CA PRO A 373 14.18 -3.68 -29.74
C PRO A 373 14.67 -2.85 -30.94
N VAL A 374 13.84 -2.69 -31.97
CA VAL A 374 14.17 -1.85 -33.13
C VAL A 374 14.13 -0.38 -32.76
N ARG A 375 13.15 0.03 -31.93
CA ARG A 375 12.97 1.43 -31.53
C ARG A 375 13.62 1.78 -30.20
N TYR A 376 13.67 0.82 -29.28
CA TYR A 376 14.17 1.05 -27.93
C TYR A 376 15.38 0.18 -27.67
N GLN A 377 16.47 0.81 -27.28
CA GLN A 377 17.67 0.10 -26.86
C GLN A 377 17.61 -0.18 -25.36
N PRO A 378 18.24 -1.28 -24.89
CA PRO A 378 18.45 -1.48 -23.48
C PRO A 378 19.23 -0.31 -22.88
N THR A 379 19.06 -0.11 -21.57
CA THR A 379 19.82 0.91 -20.84
C THR A 379 21.32 0.73 -21.08
N VAL A 380 22.03 1.86 -21.25
CA VAL A 380 23.50 1.88 -21.33
C VAL A 380 24.15 1.51 -19.99
N ARG A 381 23.35 1.40 -18.92
CA ARG A 381 23.81 1.15 -17.56
C ARG A 381 24.15 -0.33 -17.36
N GLY A 382 25.36 -0.60 -16.88
CA GLY A 382 25.79 -1.95 -16.52
C GLY A 382 25.14 -2.45 -15.21
N GLN A 383 25.30 -3.75 -14.94
CA GLN A 383 24.72 -4.44 -13.77
C GLN A 383 25.02 -3.72 -12.44
N LEU A 384 26.28 -3.31 -12.23
CA LEU A 384 26.70 -2.62 -11.01
C LEU A 384 26.05 -1.24 -10.85
N GLN A 385 25.84 -0.51 -11.96
CA GLN A 385 25.18 0.79 -11.92
C GLN A 385 23.70 0.64 -11.61
N LEU A 386 23.04 -0.34 -12.23
CA LEU A 386 21.65 -0.68 -11.95
C LEU A 386 21.46 -1.11 -10.49
N GLN A 387 22.37 -1.94 -9.95
CA GLN A 387 22.32 -2.34 -8.55
C GLN A 387 22.42 -1.14 -7.61
N LYS A 388 23.36 -0.21 -7.85
CA LYS A 388 23.47 1.04 -7.07
C LYS A 388 22.20 1.89 -7.11
N ILE A 389 21.53 1.95 -8.27
CA ILE A 389 20.26 2.67 -8.39
C ILE A 389 19.16 1.95 -7.61
N THR A 390 19.08 0.61 -7.67
CA THR A 390 18.10 -0.14 -6.89
C THR A 390 18.33 -0.02 -5.39
N ASP A 391 19.59 0.02 -4.93
CA ASP A 391 19.95 0.25 -3.52
C ASP A 391 19.46 1.63 -3.06
N ARG A 392 19.70 2.67 -3.88
CA ARG A 392 19.14 4.01 -3.61
C ARG A 392 17.62 4.00 -3.56
N CYS A 393 16.95 3.28 -4.47
CA CYS A 393 15.50 3.15 -4.44
C CYS A 393 15.01 2.48 -3.16
N ASN A 394 15.75 1.51 -2.61
CA ASN A 394 15.45 0.87 -1.33
C ASN A 394 15.58 1.86 -0.17
N ASP A 395 16.70 2.57 -0.09
CA ASP A 395 16.97 3.55 0.97
C ASP A 395 15.92 4.67 0.98
N ARG A 396 15.62 5.23 -0.20
CA ARG A 396 14.59 6.27 -0.38
C ARG A 396 13.20 5.75 -0.08
N LYS A 397 12.88 4.51 -0.44
CA LYS A 397 11.59 3.89 -0.09
C LYS A 397 11.43 3.73 1.42
N GLN A 398 12.46 3.26 2.12
CA GLN A 398 12.44 3.13 3.58
C GLN A 398 12.33 4.50 4.26
N THR A 399 13.13 5.47 3.82
CA THR A 399 13.08 6.85 4.34
C THR A 399 11.70 7.47 4.12
N SER A 400 11.13 7.31 2.92
CA SER A 400 9.79 7.78 2.59
C SER A 400 8.75 7.16 3.53
N LYS A 401 8.79 5.85 3.80
CA LYS A 401 7.88 5.19 4.75
C LYS A 401 7.96 5.81 6.15
N ILE A 402 9.18 5.98 6.68
CA ILE A 402 9.40 6.57 8.01
C ILE A 402 8.82 8.00 8.08
N VAL A 403 9.07 8.82 7.05
CA VAL A 403 8.57 10.20 7.01
C VAL A 403 7.03 10.25 6.94
N GLN A 404 6.41 9.32 6.22
CA GLN A 404 4.94 9.21 6.16
C GLN A 404 4.35 8.84 7.53
N GLU A 405 4.96 7.86 8.22
CA GLU A 405 4.54 7.46 9.58
C GLU A 405 4.70 8.60 10.59
N LEU A 406 5.84 9.32 10.55
CA LEU A 406 6.08 10.51 11.39
C LEU A 406 5.10 11.64 11.08
N SER A 407 4.71 11.82 9.82
CA SER A 407 3.68 12.80 9.45
C SER A 407 2.34 12.44 10.07
N CYS A 408 1.94 11.17 10.05
CA CYS A 408 0.72 10.72 10.71
C CYS A 408 0.79 10.92 12.22
N GLU A 409 1.90 10.55 12.87
CA GLU A 409 2.07 10.74 14.32
C GLU A 409 2.02 12.23 14.72
N LEU A 410 2.62 13.11 13.91
CA LEU A 410 2.56 14.56 14.12
C LEU A 410 1.12 15.07 14.10
N TYR A 411 0.35 14.74 13.06
CA TYR A 411 -1.05 15.20 12.95
C TYR A 411 -1.92 14.61 14.05
N LEU A 412 -1.62 13.39 14.50
CA LEU A 412 -2.30 12.79 15.64
C LEU A 412 -2.01 13.53 16.95
N ALA A 413 -0.75 13.91 17.18
CA ALA A 413 -0.37 14.71 18.35
C ALA A 413 -1.05 16.09 18.33
N LEU A 414 -1.12 16.74 17.16
CA LEU A 414 -1.81 18.03 16.99
C LEU A 414 -3.31 17.91 17.30
N PHE A 415 -3.96 16.85 16.81
CA PHE A 415 -5.36 16.60 17.09
C PHE A 415 -5.62 16.41 18.59
N ILE A 416 -4.85 15.52 19.25
CA ILE A 416 -4.96 15.28 20.70
C ILE A 416 -4.71 16.56 21.50
N LYS A 417 -3.80 17.42 21.04
CA LYS A 417 -3.57 18.72 21.67
C LYS A 417 -4.77 19.65 21.57
N GLN A 418 -5.51 19.66 20.46
CA GLN A 418 -6.70 20.50 20.31
C GLN A 418 -7.85 20.06 21.22
N ILE A 419 -8.01 18.75 21.43
CA ILE A 419 -9.07 18.18 22.29
C ILE A 419 -8.64 17.94 23.75
N ASN A 420 -7.38 18.24 24.09
CA ASN A 420 -6.70 18.04 25.38
C ASN A 420 -6.57 16.59 25.88
N GLU A 421 -7.61 15.78 25.78
CA GLU A 421 -7.57 14.37 26.14
C GLU A 421 -8.50 13.54 25.26
N MET A 422 -8.11 12.29 25.02
CA MET A 422 -8.89 11.36 24.22
C MET A 422 -8.85 9.99 24.86
N ASP A 423 -10.02 9.43 25.14
CA ASP A 423 -10.12 8.04 25.55
C ASP A 423 -10.06 7.10 24.35
N GLU A 424 -9.30 6.03 24.52
CA GLU A 424 -9.10 5.04 23.47
C GLU A 424 -8.96 3.65 24.07
N GLU A 425 -9.49 2.65 23.38
CA GLU A 425 -9.27 1.26 23.74
C GLU A 425 -7.94 0.78 23.16
N ALA A 426 -7.22 0.01 23.97
CA ALA A 426 -5.93 -0.50 23.61
C ALA A 426 -5.76 -1.94 24.07
N MET A 427 -4.95 -2.71 23.37
CA MET A 427 -4.61 -4.07 23.79
C MET A 427 -3.11 -4.18 24.04
N VAL A 428 -2.76 -4.80 25.16
CA VAL A 428 -1.37 -4.96 25.58
C VAL A 428 -0.62 -5.87 24.62
N THR A 429 0.53 -5.42 24.15
CA THR A 429 1.42 -6.10 23.19
C THR A 429 2.70 -6.62 23.83
N MET A 430 3.13 -6.03 24.95
CA MET A 430 4.34 -6.44 25.68
C MET A 430 4.29 -5.93 27.12
N VAL A 431 4.76 -6.76 28.06
CA VAL A 431 4.91 -6.38 29.48
C VAL A 431 6.39 -6.31 29.84
N LEU A 432 6.80 -5.17 30.41
CA LEU A 432 8.15 -4.90 30.90
C LEU A 432 8.12 -4.75 32.43
N ASP A 433 9.27 -4.47 33.03
CA ASP A 433 9.41 -4.53 34.49
C ASP A 433 8.75 -3.33 35.20
N ARG A 434 8.72 -2.16 34.55
CA ARG A 434 8.11 -0.91 35.07
C ARG A 434 7.17 -0.22 34.07
N SER A 435 6.78 -0.93 33.01
CA SER A 435 5.92 -0.40 31.94
C SER A 435 5.32 -1.54 31.13
N PHE A 436 4.36 -1.22 30.26
CA PHE A 436 3.86 -2.14 29.25
C PHE A 436 3.50 -1.36 27.98
N ASP A 437 3.59 -2.02 26.83
CA ASP A 437 3.29 -1.42 25.54
C ASP A 437 1.88 -1.85 25.10
N VAL A 438 1.08 -0.90 24.63
CA VAL A 438 -0.28 -1.12 24.15
C VAL A 438 -0.40 -0.69 22.68
N LEU A 439 -1.18 -1.45 21.91
CA LEU A 439 -1.62 -1.08 20.57
C LEU A 439 -2.94 -0.30 20.70
N LEU A 440 -2.96 0.96 20.27
CA LEU A 440 -4.16 1.79 20.20
C LEU A 440 -5.02 1.31 19.02
N LEU A 441 -6.20 0.76 19.30
CA LEU A 441 -6.93 -0.09 18.34
C LEU A 441 -7.47 0.68 17.13
N LYS A 442 -7.98 1.90 17.29
CA LYS A 442 -8.46 2.73 16.16
C LYS A 442 -7.34 3.38 15.36
N MET A 443 -6.13 3.43 15.92
CA MET A 443 -5.04 4.25 15.39
C MET A 443 -3.91 3.40 14.82
N GLY A 444 -3.79 2.14 15.24
CA GLY A 444 -2.68 1.25 14.86
C GLY A 444 -1.32 1.65 15.46
N VAL A 445 -1.30 2.56 16.43
CA VAL A 445 -0.06 3.10 17.02
C VAL A 445 0.27 2.36 18.31
N ILE A 446 1.52 1.97 18.49
CA ILE A 446 1.99 1.39 19.76
C ILE A 446 2.49 2.52 20.68
N LYS A 447 1.98 2.55 21.92
CA LYS A 447 2.43 3.48 22.97
C LYS A 447 2.81 2.73 24.23
N ARG A 448 3.82 3.26 24.92
CA ARG A 448 4.25 2.76 26.23
C ARG A 448 3.46 3.44 27.34
N VAL A 449 2.92 2.63 28.24
CA VAL A 449 2.32 3.08 29.50
C VAL A 449 3.34 2.87 30.61
N TYR A 450 3.70 3.96 31.29
CA TYR A 450 4.64 3.94 32.41
C TYR A 450 3.87 3.83 33.73
N ILE A 451 4.22 2.85 34.55
CA ILE A 451 3.54 2.58 35.83
C ILE A 451 3.70 3.76 36.79
N GLU A 452 4.86 4.42 36.75
CA GLU A 452 5.20 5.57 37.61
C GLU A 452 4.27 6.77 37.43
N LYS A 453 3.55 6.85 36.31
CA LYS A 453 2.57 7.90 36.03
C LYS A 453 1.16 7.55 36.51
N LEU A 454 0.95 6.36 37.06
CA LEU A 454 -0.35 5.87 37.50
C LEU A 454 -0.52 6.10 39.02
N PRO A 455 -1.75 6.45 39.48
CA PRO A 455 -2.06 6.61 40.90
C PRO A 455 -2.18 5.24 41.61
N LEU A 456 -1.06 4.54 41.73
CA LEU A 456 -0.98 3.21 42.35
C LEU A 456 -0.43 3.27 43.76
N GLU A 457 -0.95 2.42 44.63
CA GLU A 457 -0.40 2.16 45.96
C GLU A 457 0.88 1.33 45.85
N SER A 458 0.84 0.28 45.03
CA SER A 458 1.98 -0.57 44.70
C SER A 458 1.74 -1.32 43.38
N PHE A 459 2.77 -2.01 42.89
CA PHE A 459 2.64 -2.94 41.78
C PHE A 459 3.56 -4.14 41.99
N GLU A 460 3.21 -5.27 41.40
CA GLU A 460 3.98 -6.52 41.49
C GLU A 460 4.09 -7.19 40.12
N LEU A 461 5.31 -7.54 39.71
CA LEU A 461 5.55 -8.33 38.50
C LEU A 461 5.74 -9.80 38.88
N LYS A 462 4.84 -10.67 38.40
CA LYS A 462 4.98 -12.13 38.52
C LYS A 462 5.33 -12.74 37.18
N LYS A 463 6.19 -13.76 37.22
CA LYS A 463 6.46 -14.64 36.08
C LYS A 463 5.91 -16.02 36.40
N GLN A 464 4.97 -16.50 35.58
CA GLN A 464 4.38 -17.84 35.73
C GLN A 464 4.38 -18.51 34.36
N GLU A 465 4.95 -19.71 34.25
CA GLU A 465 5.00 -20.48 32.99
C GLU A 465 5.55 -19.69 31.79
N GLY A 466 6.55 -18.83 32.02
CA GLY A 466 7.13 -17.97 30.99
C GLY A 466 6.30 -16.73 30.63
N ARG A 467 5.10 -16.57 31.20
CA ARG A 467 4.22 -15.40 31.03
C ARG A 467 4.55 -14.33 32.08
N LYS A 468 4.55 -13.06 31.67
CA LYS A 468 4.68 -11.91 32.56
C LYS A 468 3.29 -11.36 32.91
N TYR A 469 3.02 -11.25 34.20
CA TYR A 469 1.81 -10.67 34.76
C TYR A 469 2.18 -9.49 35.64
N LEU A 470 1.59 -8.34 35.35
CA LEU A 470 1.77 -7.13 36.14
C LEU A 470 0.49 -6.87 36.93
N TYR A 471 0.57 -6.96 38.24
CA TYR A 471 -0.53 -6.68 39.17
C TYR A 471 -0.41 -5.23 39.63
N LEU A 472 -1.43 -4.43 39.37
CA LEU A 472 -1.51 -3.02 39.74
C LEU A 472 -2.49 -2.87 40.90
N TYR A 473 -2.05 -2.30 42.01
CA TYR A 473 -2.88 -2.02 43.18
C TYR A 473 -3.21 -0.52 43.20
N TRP A 474 -4.45 -0.17 42.85
CA TRP A 474 -4.87 1.22 42.69
C TRP A 474 -5.18 1.89 44.03
N LYS A 475 -4.78 3.15 44.19
CA LYS A 475 -5.12 3.93 45.39
C LYS A 475 -6.63 4.15 45.48
N SER A 476 -7.18 4.13 46.69
CA SER A 476 -8.54 4.58 46.96
C SER A 476 -8.70 6.04 46.55
N GLU A 477 -9.79 6.34 45.84
CA GLU A 477 -10.24 7.72 45.57
C GLU A 477 -11.64 7.88 46.15
N ARG A 478 -12.04 9.11 46.52
CA ARG A 478 -13.30 9.38 47.22
C ARG A 478 -14.47 8.58 46.63
N ASN A 479 -15.01 7.65 47.42
CA ASN A 479 -16.12 6.73 47.10
C ASN A 479 -15.82 5.54 46.15
N ILE A 480 -14.55 5.22 45.84
CA ILE A 480 -14.16 4.08 44.99
C ILE A 480 -13.16 3.17 45.73
N PRO A 481 -13.53 1.92 46.06
CA PRO A 481 -12.70 1.02 46.85
C PRO A 481 -11.42 0.60 46.11
N ASN A 482 -10.40 0.17 46.85
CA ASN A 482 -9.18 -0.38 46.27
C ASN A 482 -9.52 -1.50 45.28
N CYS A 483 -8.91 -1.45 44.10
CA CYS A 483 -9.06 -2.47 43.08
C CYS A 483 -7.68 -2.97 42.63
N THR A 484 -7.59 -4.27 42.39
CA THR A 484 -6.42 -4.91 41.79
C THR A 484 -6.69 -5.18 40.31
N GLN A 485 -5.79 -4.74 39.44
CA GLN A 485 -5.88 -4.98 38.01
C GLN A 485 -4.70 -5.83 37.55
N ARG A 486 -4.99 -6.93 36.84
CA ARG A 486 -3.96 -7.79 36.25
C ARG A 486 -3.75 -7.44 34.78
N ILE A 487 -2.53 -7.10 34.42
CA ILE A 487 -2.10 -6.77 33.05
C ILE A 487 -1.19 -7.88 32.51
N SER A 488 -1.54 -8.43 31.35
CA SER A 488 -0.73 -9.39 30.59
C SER A 488 -0.84 -9.10 29.09
N LEU A 489 -0.06 -9.82 28.27
CA LEU A 489 -0.26 -9.82 26.81
C LEU A 489 -1.73 -10.14 26.48
N PHE A 490 -2.31 -9.45 25.50
CA PHE A 490 -3.72 -9.53 25.10
C PHE A 490 -4.77 -9.04 26.12
N THR A 491 -4.35 -8.43 27.23
CA THR A 491 -5.30 -7.72 28.09
C THR A 491 -5.83 -6.49 27.35
N LEU A 492 -7.17 -6.42 27.22
CA LEU A 492 -7.87 -5.24 26.71
C LEU A 492 -7.94 -4.21 27.84
N VAL A 493 -7.57 -2.97 27.56
CA VAL A 493 -7.53 -1.86 28.51
C VAL A 493 -8.09 -0.58 27.89
N SER A 494 -8.54 0.33 28.72
CA SER A 494 -8.85 1.71 28.32
C SER A 494 -7.70 2.63 28.72
N VAL A 495 -7.24 3.45 27.78
CA VAL A 495 -6.19 4.45 28.02
C VAL A 495 -6.72 5.84 27.70
N THR A 496 -6.22 6.83 28.41
CA THR A 496 -6.42 8.24 28.08
C THR A 496 -5.14 8.77 27.43
N LEU A 497 -5.27 9.32 26.24
CA LEU A 497 -4.21 9.95 25.48
C LEU A 497 -4.14 11.43 25.86
N LYS A 498 -2.95 11.91 26.26
CA LYS A 498 -2.73 13.31 26.66
C LYS A 498 -1.50 13.89 25.98
N PRO A 499 -1.49 15.18 25.62
CA PRO A 499 -0.28 15.88 25.18
C PRO A 499 0.84 15.74 26.22
N VAL A 500 2.07 15.65 25.75
CA VAL A 500 3.23 15.64 26.64
C VAL A 500 3.56 17.08 27.06
N GLU A 501 3.61 17.34 28.36
CA GLU A 501 4.02 18.64 28.90
C GLU A 501 5.39 19.06 28.36
N GLY A 502 5.51 20.31 27.92
CA GLY A 502 6.73 20.84 27.31
C GLY A 502 7.03 20.32 25.89
N ASN A 503 6.24 19.40 25.34
CA ASN A 503 6.40 18.93 23.96
C ASN A 503 5.05 18.81 23.23
N SER A 504 4.68 19.90 22.56
CA SER A 504 3.42 20.02 21.82
C SER A 504 3.28 19.09 20.61
N LEU A 505 4.34 18.36 20.24
CA LEU A 505 4.36 17.45 19.09
C LEU A 505 4.31 15.97 19.50
N LYS A 506 4.11 15.69 20.79
CA LYS A 506 4.02 14.33 21.31
C LYS A 506 2.80 14.16 22.21
N PHE A 507 2.30 12.93 22.25
CA PHE A 507 1.28 12.50 23.18
C PHE A 507 1.73 11.22 23.90
N SER A 508 1.17 11.01 25.10
CA SER A 508 1.40 9.84 25.93
C SER A 508 0.08 9.11 26.22
N ALA A 509 0.16 7.81 26.47
CA ALA A 509 -0.96 6.99 26.89
C ALA A 509 -0.87 6.71 28.40
N VAL A 510 -1.96 6.95 29.12
CA VAL A 510 -2.08 6.67 30.56
C VAL A 510 -3.21 5.67 30.75
N LEU A 511 -2.95 4.57 31.47
CA LEU A 511 -3.96 3.58 31.78
C LEU A 511 -5.07 4.20 32.65
N ARG A 512 -6.33 3.95 32.30
CA ARG A 512 -7.46 4.32 33.15
C ARG A 512 -7.64 3.28 34.25
N ARG A 513 -7.98 3.75 35.44
CA ARG A 513 -8.44 2.88 36.54
C ARG A 513 -9.67 2.10 36.04
N PRO A 514 -9.74 0.78 36.27
CA PRO A 514 -10.93 0.02 35.96
C PRO A 514 -12.10 0.54 36.80
N SER A 515 -13.23 0.77 36.14
CA SER A 515 -14.51 1.19 36.74
C SER A 515 -15.09 0.15 37.66
#